data_AF-G0QAI4-F1
#
_entry.id   AF-G0QAI4-F1
#
_cell.length_a   1.000
_cell.length_b   1.000
_cell.length_c   1.000
_cell.angle_alpha   90.00
_cell.angle_beta   90.00
_cell.angle_gamma   90.00
#
_symmetry.space_group_name_H-M   'P 1'
#
loop_
_entity.id
_entity.type
_entity.pdbx_description
1 polymer ?
#
loop_
_entity_poly.entity_id
_entity_poly.type
_entity_poly.pdbx_seq_one_letter_code
_entity_poly.pdbx_strand_id
1 'polypeptide(L)'
;MVMVMWIVTETDLFAERTSLKPYEYNDFLDYKDAIRNSYWVHTEFNFSGDVQDFKVDTTPVEQSVIRKTMLAISQIEVGVKTFWSEIYEEMPKAEVGNVGMTFAESEVRH
;
A
#
# COMPACT_ATOMS: atom_id res chain seq x y z
N MET A 1 -30.43 27.08 29.20
CA MET A 1 -29.14 26.36 29.20
C MET A 1 -29.43 24.94 28.73
N VAL A 2 -29.27 24.69 27.42
CA VAL A 2 -29.54 23.37 26.82
C VAL A 2 -28.20 22.65 26.72
N MET A 3 -28.05 21.59 27.49
CA MET A 3 -26.87 20.75 27.53
C MET A 3 -26.86 19.90 26.24
N VAL A 4 -26.03 20.27 25.28
CA VAL A 4 -25.76 19.43 24.10
C VAL A 4 -24.92 18.25 24.61
N MET A 5 -25.57 17.11 24.76
CA MET A 5 -24.92 15.85 25.08
C MET A 5 -24.12 15.42 23.84
N TRP A 6 -22.81 15.65 23.87
CA TRP A 6 -21.90 15.03 22.91
C TRP A 6 -21.94 13.53 23.17
N ILE A 7 -22.74 12.81 22.37
CA ILE A 7 -22.57 11.38 22.26
C ILE A 7 -21.26 11.21 21.49
N VAL A 8 -20.16 11.01 22.22
CA VAL A 8 -18.98 10.38 21.63
C VAL A 8 -19.40 8.95 21.40
N THR A 9 -19.93 8.66 20.21
CA THR A 9 -20.10 7.27 19.78
C THR A 9 -18.70 6.72 19.62
N GLU A 10 -18.31 5.82 20.52
CA GLU A 10 -17.09 5.05 20.36
C GLU A 10 -17.14 4.35 18.99
N THR A 11 -16.27 4.76 18.08
CA THR A 11 -16.19 4.19 16.74
C THR A 11 -15.50 2.84 16.82
N ASP A 12 -16.18 1.79 16.38
CA ASP A 12 -15.60 0.45 16.27
C ASP A 12 -15.10 0.22 14.84
N LEU A 13 -13.79 0.00 14.69
CA LEU A 13 -13.13 -0.21 13.40
C LEU A 13 -13.52 -1.54 12.74
N PHE A 14 -13.86 -2.55 13.55
CA PHE A 14 -14.18 -3.91 13.09
C PHE A 14 -15.68 -4.10 12.83
N ALA A 15 -16.53 -3.20 13.34
CA ALA A 15 -17.96 -3.22 13.04
C ALA A 15 -18.23 -2.77 11.59
N GLU A 16 -19.05 -3.52 10.85
CA GLU A 16 -19.42 -3.16 9.48
C GLU A 16 -20.19 -1.84 9.39
N ARG A 17 -19.82 -1.01 8.41
CA ARG A 17 -20.57 0.18 8.02
C ARG A 17 -20.94 0.14 6.54
N THR A 18 -22.22 -0.04 6.25
CA THR A 18 -22.73 -0.15 4.88
C THR A 18 -22.80 1.19 4.15
N SER A 19 -22.98 2.30 4.87
CA SER A 19 -23.01 3.64 4.28
C SER A 19 -21.62 4.10 3.88
N LEU A 20 -21.47 4.60 2.65
CA LEU A 20 -20.21 5.17 2.18
C LEU A 20 -19.76 6.36 3.05
N LYS A 21 -20.69 7.27 3.39
CA LYS A 21 -20.44 8.49 4.17
C LYS A 21 -21.49 8.67 5.27
N PRO A 22 -21.20 9.45 6.33
CA PRO A 22 -19.90 10.07 6.62
C PRO A 22 -18.83 9.01 6.96
N TYR A 23 -17.57 9.32 6.66
CA TYR A 23 -16.44 8.48 7.10
C TYR A 23 -16.22 8.64 8.60
N GLU A 24 -15.86 7.56 9.26
CA GLU A 24 -15.50 7.52 10.68
C GLU A 24 -14.00 7.82 10.84
N TYR A 25 -13.18 7.39 9.87
CA TYR A 25 -11.72 7.52 9.87
C TYR A 25 -11.24 8.36 8.69
N ASN A 26 -11.61 9.64 8.64
CA ASN A 26 -11.25 10.53 7.52
C ASN A 26 -9.73 10.62 7.28
N ASP A 27 -8.93 10.60 8.36
CA ASP A 27 -7.47 10.69 8.29
C ASP A 27 -6.83 9.51 7.52
N PHE A 28 -7.54 8.39 7.35
CA PHE A 28 -7.04 7.28 6.54
C PHE A 28 -6.93 7.65 5.05
N LEU A 29 -7.74 8.60 4.59
CA LEU A 29 -7.70 9.05 3.21
C LEU A 29 -6.38 9.77 2.87
N ASP A 30 -5.68 10.32 3.85
CA ASP A 30 -4.38 10.95 3.65
C ASP A 30 -3.35 9.94 3.12
N TYR A 31 -3.43 8.67 3.54
CA TYR A 31 -2.56 7.60 3.02
C TYR A 31 -2.85 7.28 1.56
N LYS A 32 -4.12 7.30 1.16
CA LYS A 32 -4.52 7.12 -0.23
C LYS A 32 -3.98 8.26 -1.09
N ASP A 33 -4.06 9.49 -0.63
CA ASP A 33 -3.53 10.64 -1.36
C ASP A 33 -1.99 10.65 -1.37
N ALA A 34 -1.34 10.16 -0.31
CA ALA A 34 0.11 9.93 -0.31
C ALA A 34 0.54 8.95 -1.40
N ILE A 35 -0.12 7.80 -1.55
CA ILE A 35 0.21 6.82 -2.61
C ILE A 35 -0.05 7.38 -4.00
N ARG A 36 -1.11 8.17 -4.18
CA ARG A 36 -1.37 8.85 -5.46
C ARG A 36 -0.26 9.83 -5.83
N ASN A 37 0.22 10.59 -4.85
CA ASN A 37 1.32 11.54 -5.05
C ASN A 37 2.66 10.83 -5.30
N SER A 38 2.83 9.61 -4.80
CA SER A 38 4.01 8.78 -5.03
C SER A 38 3.80 7.73 -6.13
N TYR A 39 2.79 7.88 -6.99
CA TYR A 39 2.53 6.92 -8.05
C TYR A 39 3.70 6.91 -9.05
N TRP A 40 4.17 5.70 -9.40
CA TRP A 40 5.23 5.49 -10.39
C TRP A 40 5.07 4.13 -11.07
N VAL A 41 5.57 4.00 -12.28
CA VAL A 41 5.73 2.73 -13.00
C VAL A 41 7.16 2.56 -13.51
N HIS A 42 7.64 1.31 -13.57
CA HIS A 42 9.05 1.02 -13.91
C HIS A 42 9.48 1.56 -15.30
N THR A 43 8.54 1.82 -16.22
CA THR A 43 8.81 2.39 -17.54
C THR A 43 9.23 3.86 -17.51
N GLU A 44 9.08 4.53 -16.37
CA GLU A 44 9.57 5.90 -16.16
C GLU A 44 11.10 5.95 -15.96
N PHE A 45 11.72 4.80 -15.70
CA PHE A 45 13.15 4.67 -15.44
C PHE A 45 13.88 4.00 -16.61
N ASN A 46 15.14 4.40 -16.82
CA ASN A 46 16.01 3.81 -17.83
C ASN A 46 17.10 2.95 -17.17
N PHE A 47 16.98 1.63 -17.29
CA PHE A 47 17.91 0.66 -16.69
C PHE A 47 19.07 0.25 -17.61
N SER A 48 19.27 0.92 -18.75
CA SER A 48 20.30 0.50 -19.72
C SER A 48 21.71 0.56 -19.14
N GLY A 49 22.00 1.55 -18.29
CA GLY A 49 23.27 1.67 -17.57
C GLY A 49 23.42 0.57 -16.51
N ASP A 50 22.40 0.41 -15.66
CA ASP A 50 22.37 -0.59 -14.59
C ASP A 50 22.59 -2.01 -15.10
N VAL A 51 22.05 -2.34 -16.28
CA VAL A 51 22.25 -3.63 -16.94
C VAL A 51 23.72 -3.84 -17.35
N GLN A 52 24.42 -2.78 -17.77
CA GLN A 52 25.85 -2.87 -18.08
C GLN A 52 26.69 -2.98 -16.81
N ASP A 53 26.40 -2.16 -15.80
CA ASP A 53 27.08 -2.18 -14.51
C ASP A 53 26.95 -3.58 -13.87
N PHE A 54 25.75 -4.17 -13.90
CA PHE A 54 25.51 -5.52 -13.42
C PHE A 54 26.30 -6.59 -14.20
N LYS A 55 26.64 -6.36 -15.47
CA LYS A 55 27.38 -7.35 -16.28
C LYS A 55 28.88 -7.22 -16.17
N VAL A 56 29.38 -5.98 -16.06
CA VAL A 56 30.80 -5.67 -16.22
C VAL A 56 31.44 -5.21 -14.91
N ASP A 57 30.72 -4.41 -14.13
CA ASP A 57 31.27 -3.69 -12.97
C ASP A 57 30.85 -4.31 -11.62
N THR A 58 30.32 -5.53 -11.64
CA THR A 58 30.00 -6.29 -10.43
C THR A 58 30.72 -7.63 -10.39
N THR A 59 31.19 -7.99 -9.21
CA THR A 59 31.77 -9.29 -8.92
C THR A 59 30.70 -10.40 -8.91
N PRO A 60 31.09 -11.68 -9.02
CA PRO A 60 30.14 -12.79 -8.92
C PRO A 60 29.33 -12.80 -7.61
N VAL A 61 29.91 -12.31 -6.52
CA VAL A 61 29.23 -12.20 -5.22
C VAL A 61 28.16 -11.11 -5.26
N GLU A 62 28.49 -9.91 -5.73
CA GLU A 62 27.53 -8.81 -5.86
C GLU A 62 26.37 -9.18 -6.79
N GLN A 63 26.66 -9.82 -7.93
CA GLN A 63 25.62 -10.33 -8.83
C GLN A 63 24.71 -11.36 -8.14
N SER A 64 25.26 -12.20 -7.25
CA SER A 64 24.47 -13.17 -6.50
C SER A 64 23.56 -12.48 -5.48
N VAL A 65 24.09 -11.48 -4.77
CA VAL A 65 23.34 -10.69 -3.79
C VAL A 65 22.21 -9.93 -4.48
N ILE A 66 22.49 -9.16 -5.53
CA ILE A 66 21.48 -8.38 -6.26
C ILE A 66 20.34 -9.29 -6.75
N ARG A 67 20.66 -10.42 -7.39
CA ARG A 67 19.64 -11.38 -7.89
C ARG A 67 18.78 -11.95 -6.77
N LYS A 68 19.39 -12.38 -5.66
CA LYS A 68 18.67 -12.95 -4.51
C LYS A 68 17.80 -11.91 -3.82
N THR A 69 18.30 -10.69 -3.68
CA THR A 69 17.56 -9.58 -3.08
C THR A 69 16.35 -9.22 -3.93
N MET A 70 16.51 -9.02 -5.24
CA MET A 70 15.39 -8.69 -6.13
C MET A 70 14.35 -9.81 -6.18
N LEU A 71 14.77 -11.07 -6.15
CA LEU A 71 13.86 -12.22 -6.08
C LEU A 71 13.10 -12.27 -4.73
N ALA A 72 13.78 -11.97 -3.63
CA ALA A 72 13.14 -11.96 -2.32
C ALA A 72 12.10 -10.83 -2.20
N ILE A 73 12.44 -9.63 -2.68
CA ILE A 73 11.53 -8.47 -2.71
C ILE A 73 10.28 -8.82 -3.53
N SER A 74 10.44 -9.20 -4.80
CA SER A 74 9.31 -9.46 -5.69
C SER A 74 8.42 -10.61 -5.22
N GLN A 75 9.00 -11.63 -4.59
CA GLN A 75 8.21 -12.73 -4.01
C GLN A 75 7.40 -12.29 -2.79
N ILE A 76 7.95 -11.42 -1.94
CA ILE A 76 7.27 -10.91 -0.74
C ILE A 76 6.12 -9.98 -1.14
N GLU A 77 6.29 -9.15 -2.17
CA GLU A 77 5.26 -8.21 -2.68
C GLU A 77 3.99 -8.91 -3.17
N VAL A 78 4.06 -10.19 -3.55
CA VAL A 78 2.85 -11.01 -3.80
C VAL A 78 2.02 -11.15 -2.53
N GLY A 79 2.65 -11.47 -1.40
CA GLY A 79 1.95 -11.62 -0.12
C GLY A 79 1.49 -10.28 0.48
N VAL A 80 2.32 -9.24 0.38
CA VAL A 80 1.99 -7.89 0.88
C VAL A 80 0.78 -7.32 0.15
N LYS A 81 0.69 -7.52 -1.17
CA LYS A 81 -0.48 -7.16 -1.98
C LYS A 81 -1.76 -7.84 -1.50
N THR A 82 -1.72 -9.16 -1.31
CA THR A 82 -2.89 -9.92 -0.85
C THR A 82 -3.36 -9.42 0.51
N PHE A 83 -2.43 -9.22 1.44
CA PHE A 83 -2.72 -8.65 2.76
C PHE A 83 -3.47 -7.31 2.68
N TRP A 84 -3.01 -6.37 1.84
CA TRP A 84 -3.68 -5.09 1.68
C TRP A 84 -5.03 -5.20 0.96
N SER A 85 -5.17 -6.13 0.02
CA SER A 85 -6.43 -6.34 -0.71
C SER A 85 -7.53 -6.95 0.15
N GLU A 86 -7.17 -7.74 1.16
CA GLU A 86 -8.11 -8.45 2.04
C GLU A 86 -8.43 -7.67 3.31
N ILE A 87 -7.78 -6.52 3.56
CA ILE A 87 -7.94 -5.76 4.82
C ILE A 87 -9.38 -5.31 5.11
N TYR A 88 -10.21 -5.14 4.07
CA TYR A 88 -11.62 -4.79 4.23
C TYR A 88 -12.45 -5.92 4.86
N GLU A 89 -12.02 -7.18 4.72
CA GLU A 89 -12.70 -8.33 5.32
C GLU A 89 -12.66 -8.27 6.86
N GLU A 90 -11.55 -7.75 7.40
CA GLU A 90 -11.35 -7.58 8.85
C GLU A 90 -11.83 -6.20 9.34
N MET A 91 -11.66 -5.15 8.54
CA MET A 91 -12.01 -3.78 8.90
C MET A 91 -12.99 -3.19 7.85
N PRO A 92 -14.28 -3.59 7.92
CA PRO A 92 -15.30 -3.30 6.91
C PRO A 92 -15.81 -1.84 6.93
N LYS A 93 -14.90 -0.91 6.66
CA LYS A 93 -15.14 0.54 6.51
C LYS A 93 -14.74 0.97 5.11
N ALA A 94 -15.59 1.75 4.45
CA ALA A 94 -15.35 2.14 3.05
C ALA A 94 -14.02 2.90 2.83
N GLU A 95 -13.61 3.75 3.76
CA GLU A 95 -12.33 4.45 3.75
C GLU A 95 -11.13 3.52 3.95
N VAL A 96 -11.26 2.47 4.75
CA VAL A 96 -10.22 1.43 4.90
C VAL A 96 -10.10 0.62 3.62
N GLY A 97 -11.21 0.18 3.03
CA GLY A 97 -11.21 -0.53 1.75
C GLY A 97 -10.59 0.30 0.61
N ASN A 98 -10.85 1.62 0.60
CA ASN A 98 -10.22 2.54 -0.35
C ASN A 98 -8.69 2.57 -0.21
N VAL A 99 -8.16 2.59 1.03
CA VAL A 99 -6.71 2.56 1.29
C VAL A 99 -6.14 1.20 0.92
N GLY A 100 -6.76 0.11 1.38
CA GLY A 100 -6.33 -1.27 1.12
C GLY A 100 -6.18 -1.55 -0.37
N MET A 101 -7.18 -1.19 -1.18
CA MET A 101 -7.11 -1.39 -2.63
C MET A 101 -6.08 -0.47 -3.32
N THR A 102 -5.88 0.74 -2.78
CA THR A 102 -4.84 1.65 -3.31
C THR A 102 -3.44 1.10 -3.03
N PHE A 103 -3.21 0.51 -1.86
CA PHE A 103 -1.93 -0.08 -1.48
C PHE A 103 -1.72 -1.42 -2.22
N ALA A 104 -2.75 -2.24 -2.34
CA ALA A 104 -2.67 -3.49 -3.10
C ALA A 104 -2.26 -3.24 -4.57
N GLU A 105 -2.75 -2.16 -5.20
CA GLU A 105 -2.33 -1.76 -6.54
C GLU A 105 -0.87 -1.27 -6.58
N SER A 106 -0.38 -0.56 -5.55
CA SER A 106 1.03 -0.14 -5.53
C SER A 106 1.98 -1.34 -5.49
N GLU A 107 1.63 -2.39 -4.76
CA GLU A 107 2.38 -3.66 -4.73
C GLU A 107 2.24 -4.51 -6.02
N VAL A 108 1.47 -4.06 -7.03
CA VAL A 108 1.54 -4.61 -8.40
C VAL A 108 2.58 -3.86 -9.24
N ARG A 109 2.83 -2.59 -8.92
CA ARG A 109 3.73 -1.71 -9.66
C ARG A 109 5.18 -1.78 -9.19
N HIS A 110 5.38 -2.09 -7.91
CA HIS A 110 6.69 -2.44 -7.37
C HIS A 110 7.25 -3.67 -8.10
#